data_AF-Q2HEA9-F1
#
_entry.id   AF-Q2HEA9-F1
#
_cell.length_a   1.000
_cell.length_b   1.000
_cell.length_c   1.000
_cell.angle_alpha   90.00
_cell.angle_beta   90.00
_cell.angle_gamma   90.00
#
_symmetry.space_group_name_H-M   'P 1'
#
loop_
_entity.id
_entity.type
_entity.pdbx_description
1 polymer ?
#
loop_
_entity_poly.entity_id
_entity_poly.type
_entity_poly.pdbx_seq_one_letter_code
_entity_poly.pdbx_strand_id
1 'polypeptide(L)'
;MAAAATKNIQLALALPTRLRTFLARYPPASILPAGADPETHKTGYQEDTPNPFRPLRHPVTGKWHDPKYSLRRQAELVKMARKHGVEELLPEGPKSTEVRLRKRVELGLRVKGTGVGQKVKGHKHERQLGVKYVWNSRNEWRRAVLGLLADLGVRQDGEEETGHVGHAGAHQGMEEARDWLQILLTLSPQVLTIFSSQHHPLAQHPTPIQHPHTTRETHLTMTPSDPNPTYYEILNLSPTALTTQEQTGGEPAAAALIKRAYRRALLNHHPDKKPHPPHQPHHPPPASPTPLTKTYTIDQISTAYATLSRRAQRQAYDTSLLLLRRQHQSQSAAAGGGGGGVAFQTGIETIDLDDLECDEGGDGGETEWYQSCRCGNPRGYYFTEADLGDAADLGELMVGCADCSLWLRVCFAVVEENGDDADDGDVRRQDGSSSGSGVKGGTSVGAEDGER
;
A
#
# COMPACT_ATOMS: atom_id res chain seq x y z
N MET A 1 -50.96 20.74 12.67
CA MET A 1 -51.02 19.38 12.10
C MET A 1 -50.66 19.34 10.61
N ALA A 2 -51.54 19.76 9.69
CA ALA A 2 -51.37 19.53 8.24
C ALA A 2 -49.98 19.92 7.67
N ALA A 3 -49.48 21.14 7.94
CA ALA A 3 -48.18 21.59 7.42
C ALA A 3 -46.99 20.71 7.88
N ALA A 4 -47.04 20.13 9.08
CA ALA A 4 -46.02 19.20 9.56
C ALA A 4 -46.10 17.84 8.83
N ALA A 5 -47.31 17.36 8.55
CA ALA A 5 -47.51 16.15 7.74
C ALA A 5 -46.96 16.34 6.31
N THR A 6 -47.25 17.48 5.67
CA THR A 6 -46.69 17.81 4.34
C THR A 6 -45.16 17.84 4.35
N LYS A 7 -44.54 18.44 5.38
CA LYS A 7 -43.07 18.45 5.56
C LYS A 7 -42.51 17.03 5.70
N ASN A 8 -43.14 16.17 6.49
CA ASN A 8 -42.71 14.79 6.68
C ASN A 8 -42.83 13.97 5.38
N ILE A 9 -43.90 14.18 4.59
CA ILE A 9 -44.06 13.58 3.26
C ILE A 9 -42.94 14.04 2.32
N GLN A 10 -42.60 15.34 2.29
CA GLN A 10 -41.49 15.87 1.49
C GLN A 10 -40.14 15.25 1.89
N LEU A 11 -39.88 15.08 3.20
CA LEU A 11 -38.67 14.41 3.70
C LEU A 11 -38.62 12.93 3.27
N ALA A 12 -39.74 12.20 3.34
CA ALA A 12 -39.82 10.82 2.87
C ALA A 12 -39.63 10.69 1.34
N LEU A 13 -40.15 11.64 0.56
CA LEU A 13 -39.94 11.70 -0.89
C LEU A 13 -38.49 12.06 -1.27
N ALA A 14 -37.81 12.85 -0.45
CA ALA A 14 -36.39 13.22 -0.62
C ALA A 14 -35.40 12.08 -0.29
N LEU A 15 -35.87 10.94 0.25
CA LEU A 15 -35.04 9.76 0.43
C LEU A 15 -34.56 9.20 -0.94
N PRO A 16 -33.34 8.63 -1.02
CA PRO A 16 -32.83 7.99 -2.23
C PRO A 16 -33.81 6.95 -2.80
N THR A 17 -34.00 6.94 -4.13
CA THR A 17 -34.96 6.07 -4.82
C THR A 17 -34.78 4.59 -4.43
N ARG A 18 -33.54 4.11 -4.29
CA ARG A 18 -33.25 2.72 -3.88
C ARG A 18 -33.77 2.39 -2.47
N LEU A 19 -33.76 3.34 -1.53
CA LEU A 19 -34.36 3.17 -0.19
C LEU A 19 -35.89 3.24 -0.26
N ARG A 20 -36.45 4.19 -1.02
CA ARG A 20 -37.91 4.30 -1.21
C ARG A 20 -38.49 3.02 -1.81
N THR A 21 -37.85 2.46 -2.85
CA THR A 21 -38.25 1.18 -3.45
C THR A 21 -38.07 0.00 -2.48
N PHE A 22 -37.07 0.03 -1.61
CA PHE A 22 -36.91 -1.00 -0.58
C PHE A 22 -38.05 -0.95 0.45
N LEU A 23 -38.31 0.22 1.04
CA LEU A 23 -39.35 0.42 2.06
C LEU A 23 -40.76 0.21 1.51
N ALA A 24 -41.01 0.52 0.24
CA ALA A 24 -42.28 0.22 -0.42
C ALA A 24 -42.52 -1.29 -0.64
N ARG A 25 -41.46 -2.09 -0.76
CA ARG A 25 -41.54 -3.56 -0.88
C ARG A 25 -41.53 -4.26 0.47
N TYR A 26 -40.79 -3.72 1.44
CA TYR A 26 -40.61 -4.27 2.77
C TYR A 26 -40.89 -3.20 3.84
N PRO A 27 -42.15 -2.78 4.02
CA PRO A 27 -42.52 -1.80 5.04
C PRO A 27 -42.36 -2.42 6.45
N PRO A 28 -41.60 -1.78 7.37
CA PRO A 28 -41.57 -2.21 8.77
C PRO A 28 -42.90 -1.89 9.47
N ALA A 29 -43.20 -2.62 10.55
CA ALA A 29 -44.42 -2.40 11.34
C ALA A 29 -44.57 -0.94 11.82
N SER A 30 -43.47 -0.24 12.10
CA SER A 30 -43.43 1.15 12.57
C SER A 30 -44.04 2.19 11.61
N ILE A 31 -44.23 1.86 10.32
CA ILE A 31 -44.83 2.77 9.33
C ILE A 31 -46.21 2.31 8.81
N LEU A 32 -46.74 1.21 9.35
CA LEU A 32 -48.10 0.76 9.05
C LEU A 32 -49.14 1.69 9.70
N PRO A 33 -50.37 1.79 9.17
CA PRO A 33 -51.41 2.63 9.78
C PRO A 33 -51.76 2.15 11.20
N ALA A 34 -52.12 3.07 12.07
CA ALA A 34 -52.41 2.75 13.47
C ALA A 34 -53.56 1.72 13.58
N GLY A 35 -53.30 0.61 14.25
CA GLY A 35 -54.24 -0.53 14.37
C GLY A 35 -54.06 -1.62 13.29
N ALA A 36 -53.14 -1.46 12.35
CA ALA A 36 -52.74 -2.54 11.44
C ALA A 36 -51.99 -3.65 12.18
N ASP A 37 -52.41 -4.90 11.97
CA ASP A 37 -51.66 -6.08 12.40
C ASP A 37 -50.50 -6.34 11.40
N PRO A 38 -49.23 -6.44 11.86
CA PRO A 38 -48.10 -6.74 10.98
C PRO A 38 -48.18 -8.13 10.32
N GLU A 39 -49.02 -9.05 10.82
CA GLU A 39 -49.24 -10.35 10.19
C GLU A 39 -50.19 -10.28 8.98
N THR A 40 -51.17 -9.37 8.98
CA THR A 40 -52.17 -9.25 7.90
C THR A 40 -51.79 -8.23 6.83
N HIS A 41 -51.03 -7.19 7.19
CA HIS A 41 -50.61 -6.12 6.27
C HIS A 41 -49.25 -6.39 5.60
N LYS A 42 -48.96 -7.65 5.29
CA LYS A 42 -47.75 -8.04 4.55
C LYS A 42 -47.87 -7.71 3.07
N THR A 43 -46.75 -7.34 2.46
CA THR A 43 -46.63 -7.32 1.00
C THR A 43 -46.35 -8.74 0.49
N GLY A 44 -46.69 -9.05 -0.76
CA GLY A 44 -46.28 -10.34 -1.37
C GLY A 44 -44.76 -10.59 -1.33
N TYR A 45 -43.94 -9.53 -1.30
CA TYR A 45 -42.49 -9.64 -1.10
C TYR A 45 -42.12 -10.09 0.32
N GLN A 46 -42.89 -9.71 1.35
CA GLN A 46 -42.72 -10.14 2.74
C GLN A 46 -43.29 -11.54 2.99
N GLU A 47 -44.35 -11.93 2.28
CA GLU A 47 -44.87 -13.31 2.28
C GLU A 47 -43.84 -14.28 1.70
N ASP A 48 -43.29 -13.97 0.51
CA ASP A 48 -42.21 -14.71 -0.14
C ASP A 48 -40.94 -14.82 0.73
N THR A 49 -40.61 -13.75 1.44
CA THR A 49 -39.36 -13.65 2.20
C THR A 49 -39.49 -12.65 3.36
N PRO A 50 -39.85 -13.11 4.57
CA PRO A 50 -40.08 -12.23 5.72
C PRO A 50 -38.90 -11.33 6.09
N ASN A 51 -37.66 -11.82 5.93
CA ASN A 51 -36.45 -11.00 6.08
C ASN A 51 -35.57 -11.08 4.81
N PRO A 52 -35.53 -10.03 3.97
CA PRO A 52 -34.80 -10.04 2.69
C PRO A 52 -33.27 -10.01 2.81
N PHE A 53 -32.73 -9.90 4.04
CA PHE A 53 -31.29 -9.87 4.32
C PHE A 53 -30.73 -11.19 4.85
N ARG A 54 -31.58 -12.17 5.14
CA ARG A 54 -31.17 -13.50 5.64
C ARG A 54 -31.47 -14.59 4.60
N PRO A 55 -30.65 -15.66 4.51
CA PRO A 55 -31.02 -16.84 3.74
C PRO A 55 -32.31 -17.45 4.30
N LEU A 56 -33.17 -17.96 3.41
CA LEU A 56 -34.42 -18.61 3.80
C LEU A 56 -34.40 -20.07 3.35
N ARG A 57 -34.71 -21.00 4.25
CA ARG A 57 -34.89 -22.41 3.90
C ARG A 57 -36.30 -22.61 3.33
N HIS A 58 -36.40 -23.06 2.09
CA HIS A 58 -37.68 -23.34 1.44
C HIS A 58 -38.40 -24.50 2.15
N PRO A 59 -39.70 -24.39 2.48
CA PRO A 59 -40.40 -25.41 3.25
C PRO A 59 -40.51 -26.75 2.51
N VAL A 60 -40.89 -26.73 1.23
CA VAL A 60 -41.07 -27.95 0.42
C VAL A 60 -39.74 -28.61 0.02
N THR A 61 -38.84 -27.87 -0.65
CA THR A 61 -37.59 -28.45 -1.19
C THR A 61 -36.48 -28.62 -0.13
N GLY A 62 -36.64 -28.01 1.05
CA GLY A 62 -35.65 -28.03 2.13
C GLY A 62 -34.33 -27.30 1.83
N LYS A 63 -34.16 -26.74 0.62
CA LYS A 63 -32.95 -26.02 0.17
C LYS A 63 -32.91 -24.61 0.77
N TRP A 64 -31.70 -24.12 1.01
CA TRP A 64 -31.47 -22.72 1.37
C TRP A 64 -31.44 -21.85 0.11
N HIS A 65 -32.26 -20.81 0.09
CA HIS A 65 -32.16 -19.74 -0.89
C HIS A 65 -31.30 -18.61 -0.34
N ASP A 66 -30.48 -18.03 -1.20
CA ASP A 66 -29.70 -16.83 -0.91
C ASP A 66 -30.62 -15.65 -0.51
N PRO A 67 -30.13 -14.73 0.33
CA PRO A 67 -30.88 -13.53 0.68
C PRO A 67 -31.18 -12.71 -0.58
N LYS A 68 -32.43 -12.25 -0.73
CA LYS A 68 -32.90 -11.45 -1.88
C LYS A 68 -32.04 -10.19 -2.13
N TYR A 69 -31.31 -9.71 -1.11
CA TYR A 69 -30.26 -8.71 -1.22
C TYR A 69 -28.93 -9.31 -0.74
N SER A 70 -27.92 -9.37 -1.62
CA SER A 70 -26.56 -9.81 -1.29
C SER A 70 -25.89 -8.91 -0.23
N LEU A 71 -24.88 -9.43 0.47
CA LEU A 71 -24.18 -8.72 1.55
C LEU A 71 -23.63 -7.34 1.15
N ARG A 72 -23.27 -7.15 -0.13
CA ARG A 72 -22.91 -5.84 -0.70
C ARG A 72 -24.12 -4.90 -0.75
N ARG A 73 -25.24 -5.34 -1.34
CA ARG A 73 -26.49 -4.55 -1.44
C ARG A 73 -27.06 -4.23 -0.05
N GLN A 74 -26.94 -5.14 0.91
CA GLN A 74 -27.28 -4.87 2.32
C GLN A 74 -26.44 -3.73 2.90
N ALA A 75 -25.12 -3.78 2.71
CA ALA A 75 -24.22 -2.73 3.18
C ALA A 75 -24.46 -1.38 2.49
N GLU A 76 -24.80 -1.37 1.20
CA GLU A 76 -25.22 -0.17 0.47
C GLU A 76 -26.51 0.42 1.06
N LEU A 77 -27.54 -0.41 1.30
CA LEU A 77 -28.81 0.01 1.92
C LEU A 77 -28.58 0.58 3.33
N VAL A 78 -27.86 -0.14 4.19
CA VAL A 78 -27.53 0.33 5.56
C VAL A 78 -26.72 1.64 5.51
N LYS A 79 -25.74 1.78 4.60
CA LYS A 79 -24.95 3.01 4.45
C LYS A 79 -25.81 4.21 4.04
N MET A 80 -26.76 4.01 3.12
CA MET A 80 -27.73 5.06 2.76
C MET A 80 -28.68 5.35 3.92
N ALA A 81 -29.26 4.33 4.54
CA ALA A 81 -30.25 4.48 5.62
C ALA A 81 -29.66 5.26 6.80
N ARG A 82 -28.42 4.93 7.21
CA ARG A 82 -27.68 5.67 8.23
C ARG A 82 -27.44 7.13 7.87
N LYS A 83 -27.08 7.43 6.61
CA LYS A 83 -26.89 8.81 6.14
C LYS A 83 -28.17 9.65 6.21
N HIS A 84 -29.33 8.99 6.08
CA HIS A 84 -30.65 9.64 6.09
C HIS A 84 -31.41 9.45 7.42
N GLY A 85 -30.80 8.88 8.46
CA GLY A 85 -31.43 8.69 9.77
C GLY A 85 -32.55 7.64 9.83
N VAL A 86 -32.61 6.71 8.87
CA VAL A 86 -33.69 5.71 8.73
C VAL A 86 -33.18 4.27 8.84
N GLU A 87 -32.04 4.03 9.52
CA GLU A 87 -31.47 2.68 9.68
C GLU A 87 -32.37 1.74 10.50
N GLU A 88 -33.09 2.28 11.49
CA GLU A 88 -34.08 1.55 12.31
C GLU A 88 -35.28 0.99 11.52
N LEU A 89 -35.55 1.54 10.33
CA LEU A 89 -36.62 1.08 9.44
C LEU A 89 -36.22 -0.11 8.56
N LEU A 90 -34.95 -0.54 8.62
CA LEU A 90 -34.46 -1.70 7.88
C LEU A 90 -34.55 -2.97 8.76
N PRO A 91 -34.86 -4.14 8.17
CA PRO A 91 -34.89 -5.40 8.91
C PRO A 91 -33.49 -5.79 9.42
N GLU A 92 -33.43 -6.52 10.54
CA GLU A 92 -32.16 -6.97 11.12
C GLU A 92 -31.36 -7.87 10.16
N GLY A 93 -30.14 -7.44 9.81
CA GLY A 93 -29.22 -8.20 8.97
C GLY A 93 -27.77 -8.14 9.47
N PRO A 94 -26.88 -9.00 8.93
CA PRO A 94 -25.48 -9.10 9.36
C PRO A 94 -24.64 -7.83 9.11
N LYS A 95 -25.19 -6.84 8.38
CA LYS A 95 -24.55 -5.55 8.10
C LYS A 95 -25.11 -4.38 8.92
N SER A 96 -26.20 -4.56 9.67
CA SER A 96 -26.76 -3.54 10.59
C SER A 96 -25.70 -3.07 11.60
N THR A 97 -25.67 -1.76 11.89
CA THR A 97 -24.70 -1.19 12.84
C THR A 97 -24.90 -1.74 14.25
N GLU A 98 -26.15 -1.79 14.73
CA GLU A 98 -26.48 -2.26 16.07
C GLU A 98 -26.09 -3.73 16.25
N VAL A 99 -26.49 -4.61 15.32
CA VAL A 99 -26.14 -6.04 15.36
C VAL A 99 -24.62 -6.25 15.35
N ARG A 100 -23.88 -5.45 14.58
CA ARG A 100 -22.40 -5.51 14.53
C ARG A 100 -21.75 -4.98 15.80
N LEU A 101 -22.32 -3.95 16.44
CA LEU A 101 -21.83 -3.40 17.69
C LEU A 101 -22.10 -4.37 18.84
N ARG A 102 -23.35 -4.83 18.98
CA ARG A 102 -23.79 -5.85 19.95
C ARG A 102 -22.85 -7.06 19.92
N LYS A 103 -22.66 -7.64 18.74
CA LYS A 103 -21.76 -8.80 18.52
C LYS A 103 -20.28 -8.51 18.85
N ARG A 104 -19.80 -7.28 18.62
CA ARG A 104 -18.41 -6.89 18.96
C ARG A 104 -18.21 -6.71 20.46
N VAL A 105 -19.19 -6.12 21.15
CA VAL A 105 -19.13 -5.91 22.61
C VAL A 105 -19.27 -7.24 23.34
N GLU A 106 -20.23 -8.08 22.93
CA GLU A 106 -20.51 -9.38 23.56
C GLU A 106 -19.40 -10.41 23.33
N LEU A 107 -18.93 -10.58 22.08
CA LEU A 107 -17.99 -11.65 21.72
C LEU A 107 -16.51 -11.20 21.67
N GLY A 108 -16.25 -9.89 21.73
CA GLY A 108 -14.90 -9.32 21.64
C GLY A 108 -14.18 -9.58 20.31
N LEU A 109 -12.86 -9.38 20.31
CA LEU A 109 -11.99 -9.80 19.21
C LEU A 109 -11.75 -11.31 19.31
N ARG A 110 -11.93 -12.05 18.22
CA ARG A 110 -11.81 -13.53 18.17
C ARG A 110 -10.81 -14.03 17.12
N VAL A 111 -9.84 -13.19 16.76
CA VAL A 111 -8.73 -13.55 15.86
C VAL A 111 -7.75 -14.48 16.61
N LYS A 112 -7.10 -15.42 15.91
CA LYS A 112 -6.12 -16.31 16.54
C LYS A 112 -4.92 -15.51 17.06
N GLY A 113 -4.42 -15.86 18.24
CA GLY A 113 -3.30 -15.17 18.89
C GLY A 113 -3.72 -13.97 19.73
N THR A 114 -4.35 -12.95 19.12
CA THR A 114 -4.70 -11.67 19.77
C THR A 114 -6.14 -11.55 20.24
N GLY A 115 -7.01 -12.52 19.92
CA GLY A 115 -8.38 -12.56 20.40
C GLY A 115 -8.49 -12.86 21.90
N VAL A 116 -9.64 -12.52 22.49
CA VAL A 116 -9.94 -12.75 23.90
C VAL A 116 -9.80 -14.24 24.22
N GLY A 117 -9.01 -14.57 25.24
CA GLY A 117 -8.71 -15.95 25.64
C GLY A 117 -7.79 -16.73 24.68
N GLN A 118 -7.17 -16.08 23.68
CA GLN A 118 -6.12 -16.67 22.86
C GLN A 118 -4.72 -16.29 23.36
N LYS A 119 -3.72 -17.09 22.99
CA LYS A 119 -2.30 -16.83 23.23
C LYS A 119 -1.56 -16.77 21.89
N VAL A 120 -0.67 -15.80 21.75
CA VAL A 120 0.21 -15.65 20.58
C VAL A 120 1.22 -16.80 20.52
N LYS A 121 1.52 -17.31 19.32
CA LYS A 121 2.43 -18.46 19.11
C LYS A 121 3.92 -18.12 19.37
N GLY A 122 4.27 -16.84 19.37
CA GLY A 122 5.64 -16.34 19.32
C GLY A 122 6.35 -16.66 17.99
N HIS A 123 7.46 -15.99 17.72
CA HIS A 123 8.34 -16.31 16.60
C HIS A 123 9.20 -17.56 16.89
N LYS A 124 9.81 -18.15 15.85
CA LYS A 124 10.63 -19.37 16.00
C LYS A 124 11.81 -19.15 16.95
N HIS A 125 12.50 -18.02 16.81
CA HIS A 125 13.64 -17.67 17.67
C HIS A 125 13.22 -17.52 19.14
N GLU A 126 12.15 -16.76 19.44
CA GLU A 126 11.63 -16.55 20.80
C GLU A 126 11.37 -17.88 21.54
N ARG A 127 10.70 -18.83 20.88
CA ARG A 127 10.44 -20.16 21.46
C ARG A 127 11.70 -20.97 21.68
N GLN A 128 12.74 -20.75 20.88
CA GLN A 128 14.02 -21.47 20.96
C GLN A 128 15.04 -20.81 21.90
N LEU A 129 14.86 -19.54 22.29
CA LEU A 129 15.73 -18.85 23.26
C LEU A 129 15.84 -19.65 24.58
N GLY A 130 14.72 -20.15 25.10
CA GLY A 130 14.72 -20.96 26.32
C GLY A 130 15.62 -22.19 26.20
N VAL A 131 15.51 -22.95 25.11
CA VAL A 131 16.36 -24.13 24.85
C VAL A 131 17.82 -23.72 24.66
N LYS A 132 18.09 -22.71 23.81
CA LYS A 132 19.45 -22.29 23.44
C LYS A 132 20.26 -21.75 24.63
N TYR A 133 19.62 -20.99 25.53
CA TYR A 133 20.32 -20.34 26.65
C TYR A 133 20.24 -21.12 27.97
N VAL A 134 19.16 -21.85 28.27
CA VAL A 134 19.09 -22.65 29.50
C VAL A 134 19.96 -23.91 29.40
N TRP A 135 20.10 -24.51 28.21
CA TRP A 135 20.93 -25.70 28.03
C TRP A 135 22.43 -25.37 28.02
N ASN A 136 22.88 -24.42 27.18
CA ASN A 136 24.32 -24.11 27.07
C ASN A 136 24.93 -23.38 28.29
N SER A 137 24.17 -22.60 29.06
CA SER A 137 24.77 -21.48 29.80
C SER A 137 25.02 -21.66 31.31
N ARG A 138 24.69 -22.81 31.94
CA ARG A 138 24.94 -22.97 33.39
C ARG A 138 25.59 -24.25 33.91
N ASN A 139 25.51 -25.40 33.21
CA ASN A 139 25.90 -26.67 33.83
C ASN A 139 26.95 -27.49 33.07
N GLU A 140 26.90 -27.57 31.75
CA GLU A 140 27.77 -28.48 30.99
C GLU A 140 29.04 -27.78 30.50
N TRP A 141 28.93 -26.66 29.78
CA TRP A 141 30.13 -25.96 29.26
C TRP A 141 31.07 -25.49 30.38
N ARG A 142 30.51 -24.97 31.49
CA ARG A 142 31.31 -24.63 32.70
C ARG A 142 31.96 -25.85 33.34
N ARG A 143 31.30 -27.01 33.41
CA ARG A 143 31.92 -28.25 33.94
C ARG A 143 32.97 -28.81 32.99
N ALA A 144 32.74 -28.79 31.68
CA ALA A 144 33.70 -29.23 30.68
C ALA A 144 34.96 -28.37 30.66
N VAL A 145 34.81 -27.04 30.73
CA VAL A 145 35.96 -26.11 30.80
C VAL A 145 36.70 -26.22 32.14
N LEU A 146 35.99 -26.34 33.27
CA LEU A 146 36.65 -26.58 34.56
C LEU A 146 37.37 -27.93 34.61
N GLY A 147 36.82 -28.97 33.98
CA GLY A 147 37.51 -30.27 33.80
C GLY A 147 38.78 -30.15 32.96
N LEU A 148 38.70 -29.45 31.81
CA LEU A 148 39.85 -29.17 30.96
C LEU A 148 40.94 -28.35 31.66
N LEU A 149 40.58 -27.37 32.51
CA LEU A 149 41.57 -26.63 33.31
C LEU A 149 42.21 -27.48 34.41
N ALA A 150 41.47 -28.42 34.99
CA ALA A 150 42.00 -29.36 35.98
C ALA A 150 42.99 -30.36 35.36
N ASP A 151 42.68 -30.91 34.19
CA ASP A 151 43.57 -31.81 33.43
C ASP A 151 44.84 -31.10 32.93
N LEU A 152 44.78 -29.78 32.68
CA LEU A 152 45.94 -28.96 32.32
C LEU A 152 46.82 -28.54 33.53
N GLY A 153 46.54 -29.06 34.72
CA GLY A 153 47.45 -28.97 35.88
C GLY A 153 47.59 -27.57 36.49
N VAL A 154 46.64 -26.67 36.24
CA VAL A 154 46.62 -25.32 36.84
C VAL A 154 46.25 -25.43 38.32
N ARG A 155 47.26 -25.65 39.17
CA ARG A 155 47.13 -25.47 40.62
C ARG A 155 46.79 -24.01 40.91
N GLN A 156 45.60 -23.77 41.47
CA GLN A 156 45.30 -22.53 42.17
C GLN A 156 45.77 -22.68 43.62
N ASP A 157 46.97 -22.19 43.91
CA ASP A 157 47.37 -21.91 45.28
C ASP A 157 46.72 -20.57 45.67
N GLY A 158 45.58 -20.64 46.35
CA GLY A 158 44.77 -19.49 46.75
C GLY A 158 43.93 -19.82 47.99
N GLU A 159 44.13 -19.05 49.05
CA GLU A 159 43.75 -19.43 50.42
C GLU A 159 42.25 -19.26 50.72
N GLU A 160 41.76 -20.06 51.68
CA GLU A 160 40.35 -20.21 52.05
C GLU A 160 39.88 -19.12 53.04
N GLU A 161 39.52 -17.93 52.56
CA GLU A 161 38.85 -16.92 53.41
C GLU A 161 37.34 -17.16 53.51
N THR A 162 36.90 -17.65 54.67
CA THR A 162 35.50 -17.94 55.02
C THR A 162 34.74 -16.68 55.45
N GLY A 163 34.38 -15.83 54.47
CA GLY A 163 33.58 -14.62 54.69
C GLY A 163 32.06 -14.83 54.64
N HIS A 164 31.39 -14.93 55.80
CA HIS A 164 29.93 -15.05 55.89
C HIS A 164 29.24 -13.68 55.93
N VAL A 165 28.63 -13.22 54.82
CA VAL A 165 27.75 -12.03 54.80
C VAL A 165 26.49 -12.32 53.98
N GLY A 166 25.33 -12.03 54.55
CA GLY A 166 24.03 -12.28 53.92
C GLY A 166 23.42 -11.07 53.18
N HIS A 167 22.49 -11.39 52.29
CA HIS A 167 21.28 -10.61 51.98
C HIS A 167 21.42 -9.13 51.53
N ALA A 168 21.91 -8.93 50.31
CA ALA A 168 21.48 -7.86 49.40
C ALA A 168 21.26 -8.51 48.02
N GLY A 169 20.31 -8.13 47.15
CA GLY A 169 19.63 -6.85 46.98
C GLY A 169 19.68 -6.56 45.48
N ALA A 170 18.55 -6.63 44.76
CA ALA A 170 18.57 -6.74 43.30
C ALA A 170 18.88 -5.41 42.58
N HIS A 171 20.13 -5.19 42.16
CA HIS A 171 20.48 -4.31 41.05
C HIS A 171 21.91 -4.56 40.53
N GLN A 172 22.27 -3.94 39.40
CA GLN A 172 23.58 -3.98 38.72
C GLN A 172 24.07 -5.37 38.24
N GLY A 173 24.07 -5.56 36.92
CA GLY A 173 24.65 -6.73 36.24
C GLY A 173 25.15 -6.39 34.83
N MET A 174 25.89 -5.28 34.68
CA MET A 174 26.43 -4.80 33.39
C MET A 174 27.77 -4.03 33.54
N GLU A 175 28.71 -4.47 34.39
CA GLU A 175 30.05 -3.84 34.46
C GLU A 175 31.26 -4.79 34.33
N GLU A 176 31.11 -6.11 34.54
CA GLU A 176 32.21 -7.10 34.42
C GLU A 176 32.64 -7.43 32.97
N ALA A 177 32.12 -6.72 31.97
CA ALA A 177 32.51 -6.87 30.56
C ALA A 177 33.64 -5.91 30.12
N ARG A 178 34.16 -5.06 31.02
CA ARG A 178 35.17 -4.04 30.68
C ARG A 178 36.63 -4.49 30.95
N ASP A 179 36.87 -5.34 31.94
CA ASP A 179 38.24 -5.72 32.34
C ASP A 179 39.01 -6.54 31.27
N TRP A 180 38.31 -7.35 30.48
CA TRP A 180 38.96 -8.17 29.43
C TRP A 180 39.51 -7.35 28.26
N LEU A 181 39.04 -6.11 28.05
CA LEU A 181 39.61 -5.21 27.04
C LEU A 181 40.83 -4.44 27.55
N GLN A 182 40.94 -4.19 28.86
CA GLN A 182 42.13 -3.55 29.45
C GLN A 182 43.35 -4.46 29.49
N ILE A 183 43.17 -5.78 29.62
CA ILE A 183 44.27 -6.77 29.57
C ILE A 183 44.85 -6.92 28.16
N LEU A 184 44.05 -6.71 27.09
CA LEU A 184 44.51 -6.77 25.71
C LEU A 184 45.20 -5.48 25.22
N LEU A 185 45.03 -4.36 25.93
CA LEU A 185 45.62 -3.06 25.59
C LEU A 185 46.97 -2.78 26.29
N THR A 186 47.41 -3.63 27.21
CA THR A 186 48.67 -3.45 27.98
C THR A 186 49.90 -4.13 27.37
N LEU A 187 49.77 -4.77 26.21
CA LEU A 187 50.84 -5.55 25.56
C LEU A 187 51.33 -4.94 24.23
N SER A 188 51.93 -3.74 24.28
CA SER A 188 53.10 -3.36 23.43
C SER A 188 53.57 -1.92 23.75
N PRO A 189 54.79 -1.71 24.30
CA PRO A 189 55.30 -0.39 24.61
C PRO A 189 56.46 0.05 23.70
N GLN A 190 56.20 0.45 22.45
CA GLN A 190 57.13 1.27 21.65
C GLN A 190 56.40 2.30 20.77
N VAL A 191 57.11 3.40 20.44
CA VAL A 191 56.66 4.58 19.66
C VAL A 191 55.78 5.58 20.43
N LEU A 192 56.44 6.35 21.31
CA LEU A 192 56.03 7.70 21.71
C LEU A 192 56.91 8.75 21.00
N THR A 193 56.46 10.03 21.04
CA THR A 193 57.09 11.25 20.45
C THR A 193 56.92 11.34 18.92
N ILE A 194 56.48 12.47 18.34
CA ILE A 194 56.83 13.90 18.54
C ILE A 194 55.51 14.74 18.65
N PHE A 195 55.26 15.53 19.71
CA PHE A 195 55.50 16.99 19.85
C PHE A 195 54.74 17.90 18.83
N SER A 196 54.13 19.07 19.13
CA SER A 196 53.57 19.73 20.33
C SER A 196 52.86 21.04 19.88
N SER A 197 51.91 21.60 20.66
CA SER A 197 51.44 23.02 20.61
C SER A 197 50.66 23.49 19.35
N GLN A 198 49.81 24.55 19.35
CA GLN A 198 49.41 25.54 20.37
C GLN A 198 48.02 26.19 20.05
N HIS A 199 47.18 26.39 21.09
CA HIS A 199 46.25 27.53 21.38
C HIS A 199 45.29 28.20 20.32
N HIS A 200 43.97 28.19 20.64
CA HIS A 200 42.94 29.28 20.79
C HIS A 200 43.27 30.78 20.43
N PRO A 201 42.30 31.75 20.40
CA PRO A 201 40.81 31.73 20.30
C PRO A 201 40.12 32.83 19.41
N LEU A 202 38.78 32.75 19.24
CA LEU A 202 37.73 33.83 19.16
C LEU A 202 37.89 35.14 18.34
N ALA A 203 36.88 35.48 17.48
CA ALA A 203 36.09 36.74 17.48
C ALA A 203 35.09 36.81 16.26
N GLN A 204 33.77 36.83 16.47
CA GLN A 204 32.83 37.98 16.46
C GLN A 204 32.26 38.44 15.08
N HIS A 205 30.94 38.63 15.03
CA HIS A 205 30.18 39.24 13.91
C HIS A 205 30.38 40.77 13.84
N PRO A 206 30.05 41.43 12.71
CA PRO A 206 28.74 42.09 12.64
C PRO A 206 28.01 42.01 11.29
N THR A 207 26.69 42.17 11.32
CA THR A 207 25.81 42.58 10.20
C THR A 207 25.50 44.09 10.35
N PRO A 208 24.53 44.72 9.66
CA PRO A 208 23.89 44.48 8.35
C PRO A 208 23.98 45.72 7.42
N ILE A 209 23.72 45.58 6.11
CA ILE A 209 23.31 46.71 5.25
C ILE A 209 22.13 46.30 4.35
N GLN A 210 21.03 47.03 4.45
CA GLN A 210 19.90 47.02 3.51
C GLN A 210 20.13 48.10 2.44
N HIS A 211 19.46 47.99 1.28
CA HIS A 211 18.75 49.04 0.53
C HIS A 211 18.55 48.64 -0.95
N PRO A 212 17.58 49.24 -1.67
CA PRO A 212 16.72 48.46 -2.55
C PRO A 212 16.98 48.69 -4.04
N HIS A 213 16.43 47.81 -4.88
CA HIS A 213 16.18 48.13 -6.28
C HIS A 213 14.74 47.79 -6.67
N THR A 214 14.03 48.82 -7.12
CA THR A 214 12.77 48.76 -7.84
C THR A 214 12.99 48.19 -9.24
N THR A 215 12.04 47.42 -9.79
CA THR A 215 11.49 47.71 -11.14
C THR A 215 10.27 46.89 -11.50
N ARG A 216 9.28 47.59 -12.07
CA ARG A 216 8.32 47.17 -13.10
C ARG A 216 7.44 45.94 -12.85
N GLU A 217 6.21 46.26 -12.48
CA GLU A 217 5.02 45.53 -12.92
C GLU A 217 4.96 45.46 -14.46
N THR A 218 4.73 44.26 -15.00
CA THR A 218 4.24 44.07 -16.38
C THR A 218 2.86 43.44 -16.31
N HIS A 219 1.84 44.26 -16.46
CA HIS A 219 0.44 43.82 -16.57
C HIS A 219 0.26 43.06 -17.90
N LEU A 220 0.19 41.73 -17.84
CA LEU A 220 -0.17 40.88 -18.96
C LEU A 220 -1.49 40.16 -18.69
N THR A 221 -2.54 40.61 -19.39
CA THR A 221 -3.82 39.92 -19.49
C THR A 221 -3.61 38.60 -20.23
N MET A 222 -3.92 37.46 -19.60
CA MET A 222 -3.87 36.15 -20.28
C MET A 222 -5.14 35.33 -20.02
N THR A 223 -5.55 34.63 -21.09
CA THR A 223 -6.72 33.78 -21.23
C THR A 223 -6.58 32.44 -20.48
N PRO A 224 -7.70 31.73 -20.21
CA PRO A 224 -7.65 30.46 -19.48
C PRO A 224 -7.19 29.31 -20.39
N SER A 225 -5.89 29.03 -20.40
CA SER A 225 -5.28 27.88 -21.08
C SER A 225 -4.10 27.35 -20.27
N ASP A 226 -4.18 26.07 -19.92
CA ASP A 226 -3.20 25.23 -19.23
C ASP A 226 -2.76 25.65 -17.81
N PRO A 227 -2.75 24.71 -16.82
CA PRO A 227 -2.08 24.95 -15.56
C PRO A 227 -0.56 25.00 -15.80
N ASN A 228 0.06 26.12 -15.45
CA ASN A 228 1.52 26.25 -15.50
C ASN A 228 2.19 25.05 -14.79
N PRO A 229 3.14 24.35 -15.46
CA PRO A 229 3.73 23.14 -14.91
C PRO A 229 4.49 23.45 -13.63
N THR A 230 4.35 22.59 -12.62
CA THR A 230 5.00 22.82 -11.33
C THR A 230 6.50 22.60 -11.42
N TYR A 231 7.30 23.20 -10.53
CA TYR A 231 8.76 22.97 -10.49
C TYR A 231 9.11 21.50 -10.21
N TYR A 232 8.19 20.78 -9.53
CA TYR A 232 8.24 19.33 -9.34
C TYR A 232 8.04 18.56 -10.65
N GLU A 233 7.08 18.98 -11.49
CA GLU A 233 6.82 18.42 -12.82
C GLU A 233 7.98 18.68 -13.80
N ILE A 234 8.55 19.89 -13.77
CA ILE A 234 9.67 20.30 -14.66
C ILE A 234 10.95 19.52 -14.38
N LEU A 235 11.25 19.18 -13.12
CA LEU A 235 12.39 18.33 -12.77
C LEU A 235 12.05 16.83 -12.71
N ASN A 236 10.78 16.47 -12.89
CA ASN A 236 10.23 15.13 -12.69
C ASN A 236 10.65 14.53 -11.33
N LEU A 237 10.21 15.21 -10.26
CA LEU A 237 10.45 14.90 -8.85
C LEU A 237 9.14 14.87 -8.06
N SER A 238 8.96 13.91 -7.15
CA SER A 238 7.85 13.93 -6.18
C SER A 238 8.21 14.74 -4.92
N PRO A 239 7.31 15.59 -4.40
CA PRO A 239 7.47 16.23 -3.09
C PRO A 239 7.67 15.23 -1.93
N THR A 240 7.06 14.03 -2.02
CA THR A 240 7.22 12.99 -0.98
C THR A 240 8.62 12.40 -0.99
N ALA A 241 9.18 12.09 -2.16
CA ALA A 241 10.52 11.55 -2.31
C ALA A 241 11.60 12.50 -1.74
N LEU A 242 11.42 13.81 -1.94
CA LEU A 242 12.30 14.84 -1.37
C LEU A 242 12.15 14.95 0.15
N THR A 243 10.93 14.82 0.67
CA THR A 243 10.67 14.82 2.11
C THR A 243 11.31 13.60 2.79
N THR A 244 11.21 12.42 2.19
CA THR A 244 11.84 11.19 2.71
C THR A 244 13.36 11.29 2.70
N GLN A 245 13.97 11.75 1.60
CA GLN A 245 15.43 11.97 1.54
C GLN A 245 15.93 13.00 2.55
N GLU A 246 15.15 14.05 2.81
CA GLU A 246 15.46 15.05 3.84
C GLU A 246 15.32 14.50 5.28
N GLN A 247 14.48 13.46 5.50
CA GLN A 247 14.35 12.76 6.78
C GLN A 247 15.46 11.72 7.01
N THR A 248 15.89 11.00 5.97
CA THR A 248 16.88 9.91 6.09
C THR A 248 18.33 10.39 5.96
N GLY A 249 18.60 11.33 5.05
CA GLY A 249 19.95 11.83 4.74
C GLY A 249 20.13 13.34 4.90
N GLY A 250 19.14 14.04 5.44
CA GLY A 250 19.19 15.47 5.68
C GLY A 250 19.18 16.32 4.41
N GLU A 251 19.50 17.60 4.58
CA GLU A 251 19.58 18.57 3.47
C GLU A 251 20.55 18.18 2.32
N PRO A 252 21.77 17.63 2.56
CA PRO A 252 22.68 17.30 1.46
C PRO A 252 22.17 16.15 0.58
N ALA A 253 21.45 15.17 1.13
CA ALA A 253 20.87 14.08 0.34
C ALA A 253 19.74 14.59 -0.58
N ALA A 254 18.85 15.44 -0.06
CA ALA A 254 17.84 16.11 -0.86
C ALA A 254 18.46 16.99 -1.96
N ALA A 255 19.51 17.76 -1.65
CA ALA A 255 20.24 18.57 -2.62
C ALA A 255 20.93 17.73 -3.71
N ALA A 256 21.46 16.55 -3.37
CA ALA A 256 22.03 15.60 -4.33
C ALA A 256 20.97 15.04 -5.29
N LEU A 257 19.79 14.67 -4.77
CA LEU A 257 18.66 14.21 -5.59
C LEU A 257 18.19 15.29 -6.56
N ILE A 258 18.01 16.53 -6.08
CA ILE A 258 17.61 17.68 -6.92
C ILE A 258 18.66 17.96 -8.01
N LYS A 259 19.96 17.88 -7.69
CA LYS A 259 21.07 18.05 -8.64
C LYS A 259 21.18 16.89 -9.65
N ARG A 260 20.75 15.67 -9.30
CA ARG A 260 20.61 14.55 -10.25
C ARG A 260 19.45 14.80 -11.23
N ALA A 261 18.30 15.23 -10.72
CA ALA A 261 17.12 15.53 -11.53
C ALA A 261 17.34 16.70 -12.51
N TYR A 262 17.99 17.79 -12.06
CA TYR A 262 18.38 18.92 -12.92
C TYR A 262 19.24 18.50 -14.11
N ARG A 263 20.27 17.67 -13.88
CA ARG A 263 21.12 17.14 -14.96
C ARG A 263 20.32 16.28 -15.95
N ARG A 264 19.42 15.43 -15.47
CA ARG A 264 18.51 14.63 -16.32
C ARG A 264 17.58 15.52 -17.16
N ALA A 265 16.98 16.54 -16.56
CA ALA A 265 16.08 17.47 -17.25
C ALA A 265 16.79 18.24 -18.37
N LEU A 266 18.00 18.76 -18.12
CA LEU A 266 18.80 19.43 -19.15
C LEU A 266 19.16 18.52 -20.33
N LEU A 267 19.52 17.25 -20.07
CA LEU A 267 19.85 16.29 -21.12
C LEU A 267 18.63 15.86 -21.96
N ASN A 268 17.43 15.88 -21.38
CA ASN A 268 16.19 15.52 -22.06
C ASN A 268 15.61 16.68 -22.88
N HIS A 269 15.77 17.92 -22.39
CA HIS A 269 15.18 19.12 -23.00
C HIS A 269 16.22 20.06 -23.64
N HIS A 270 17.40 19.54 -23.99
CA HIS A 270 18.43 20.32 -24.66
C HIS A 270 17.94 20.82 -26.04
N PRO A 271 18.11 22.11 -26.41
CA PRO A 271 17.57 22.68 -27.64
C PRO A 271 18.17 22.09 -28.93
N ASP A 272 19.28 21.36 -28.82
CA ASP A 272 19.96 20.63 -29.90
C ASP A 272 19.26 19.32 -30.28
N LYS A 273 18.33 18.82 -29.46
CA LYS A 273 17.50 17.63 -29.75
C LYS A 273 16.22 17.95 -30.54
N LYS A 274 16.09 19.16 -31.09
CA LYS A 274 14.97 19.49 -31.98
C LYS A 274 15.07 18.64 -33.26
N PRO A 275 13.99 17.99 -33.72
CA PRO A 275 14.04 17.24 -34.96
C PRO A 275 14.36 18.18 -36.13
N HIS A 276 15.44 17.88 -36.85
CA HIS A 276 15.76 18.56 -38.10
C HIS A 276 14.62 18.31 -39.10
N PRO A 277 14.09 19.35 -39.78
CA PRO A 277 13.03 19.14 -40.77
C PRO A 277 13.57 18.25 -41.91
N PRO A 278 12.93 17.11 -42.23
CA PRO A 278 13.42 16.22 -43.27
C PRO A 278 13.14 16.77 -44.66
N HIS A 279 14.16 16.70 -45.52
CA HIS A 279 14.00 16.87 -46.97
C HIS A 279 13.12 15.72 -47.51
N GLN A 280 12.00 16.04 -48.14
CA GLN A 280 11.21 15.10 -48.95
C GLN A 280 11.91 14.80 -50.30
N PRO A 281 11.48 13.78 -51.08
CA PRO A 281 10.39 12.80 -50.88
C PRO A 281 10.94 11.34 -50.81
N HIS A 282 10.20 10.22 -50.75
CA HIS A 282 8.78 9.88 -50.99
C HIS A 282 8.23 8.93 -49.87
N HIS A 283 7.16 8.19 -50.17
CA HIS A 283 6.47 7.13 -49.41
C HIS A 283 5.55 7.56 -48.25
N PRO A 284 4.26 7.15 -48.23
CA PRO A 284 3.35 7.44 -47.13
C PRO A 284 3.29 6.29 -46.11
N PRO A 285 3.75 6.50 -44.86
CA PRO A 285 3.42 5.61 -43.74
C PRO A 285 2.04 5.97 -43.13
N PRO A 286 1.39 5.03 -42.41
CA PRO A 286 0.11 5.28 -41.76
C PRO A 286 0.21 6.33 -40.63
N ALA A 287 -0.89 7.02 -40.37
CA ALA A 287 -0.95 8.12 -39.40
C ALA A 287 -0.97 7.61 -37.95
N SER A 288 0.20 7.48 -37.34
CA SER A 288 0.34 7.36 -35.89
C SER A 288 0.23 8.75 -35.23
N PRO A 289 -0.63 8.94 -34.20
CA PRO A 289 -0.64 10.19 -33.43
C PRO A 289 0.65 10.28 -32.61
N THR A 290 1.49 11.27 -32.89
CA THR A 290 2.70 11.53 -32.11
C THR A 290 2.32 12.06 -30.72
N PRO A 291 2.81 11.44 -29.62
CA PRO A 291 2.49 11.89 -28.27
C PRO A 291 3.12 13.26 -27.98
N LEU A 292 2.33 14.14 -27.37
CA LEU A 292 2.77 15.47 -26.92
C LEU A 292 3.75 15.36 -25.75
N THR A 293 5.03 15.11 -26.07
CA THR A 293 6.11 15.23 -25.10
C THR A 293 6.23 16.68 -24.66
N LYS A 294 5.86 16.98 -23.40
CA LYS A 294 6.02 18.33 -22.83
C LYS A 294 7.51 18.69 -22.84
N THR A 295 7.89 19.68 -23.64
CA THR A 295 9.25 20.19 -23.73
C THR A 295 9.39 21.44 -22.86
N TYR A 296 10.31 21.41 -21.90
CA TYR A 296 10.59 22.54 -21.02
C TYR A 296 11.79 23.34 -21.52
N THR A 297 11.79 24.66 -21.31
CA THR A 297 12.96 25.50 -21.65
C THR A 297 14.07 25.35 -20.61
N ILE A 298 15.32 25.62 -21.02
CA ILE A 298 16.46 25.66 -20.08
C ILE A 298 16.20 26.64 -18.92
N ASP A 299 15.55 27.78 -19.20
CA ASP A 299 15.22 28.78 -18.19
C ASP A 299 14.19 28.27 -17.16
N GLN A 300 13.17 27.52 -17.61
CA GLN A 300 12.20 26.85 -16.71
C GLN A 300 12.88 25.81 -15.82
N ILE A 301 13.76 24.98 -16.39
CA ILE A 301 14.52 23.94 -15.66
C ILE A 301 15.48 24.57 -14.64
N SER A 302 16.15 25.64 -15.03
CA SER A 302 17.09 26.39 -14.18
C SER A 302 16.37 27.10 -13.03
N THR A 303 15.20 27.69 -13.30
CA THR A 303 14.35 28.33 -12.29
C THR A 303 13.83 27.29 -11.28
N ALA A 304 13.33 26.15 -11.76
CA ALA A 304 12.87 25.05 -10.91
C ALA A 304 14.00 24.52 -9.99
N TYR A 305 15.21 24.32 -10.53
CA TYR A 305 16.38 23.94 -9.74
C TYR A 305 16.77 25.00 -8.71
N ALA A 306 16.82 26.27 -9.10
CA ALA A 306 17.18 27.37 -8.20
C ALA A 306 16.21 27.47 -7.00
N THR A 307 14.90 27.30 -7.22
CA THR A 307 13.89 27.34 -6.16
C THR A 307 13.90 26.08 -5.28
N LEU A 308 13.95 24.89 -5.87
CA LEU A 308 13.84 23.63 -5.11
C LEU A 308 15.11 23.29 -4.31
N SER A 309 16.28 23.71 -4.81
CA SER A 309 17.58 23.41 -4.20
C SER A 309 17.80 24.04 -2.82
N ARG A 310 17.14 25.18 -2.50
CA ARG A 310 17.26 25.84 -1.18
C ARG A 310 16.03 25.55 -0.33
N ARG A 311 16.22 24.94 0.85
CA ARG A 311 15.12 24.53 1.75
C ARG A 311 14.09 25.64 2.00
N ALA A 312 14.53 26.87 2.28
CA ALA A 312 13.62 28.00 2.53
C ALA A 312 12.80 28.42 1.30
N GLN A 313 13.40 28.36 0.09
CA GLN A 313 12.69 28.70 -1.16
C GLN A 313 11.73 27.57 -1.58
N ARG A 314 12.12 26.31 -1.36
CA ARG A 314 11.23 25.14 -1.52
C ARG A 314 10.01 25.25 -0.60
N GLN A 315 10.20 25.54 0.69
CA GLN A 315 9.09 25.71 1.64
C GLN A 315 8.16 26.89 1.29
N ALA A 316 8.73 28.02 0.82
CA ALA A 316 7.93 29.14 0.32
C ALA A 316 7.13 28.77 -0.94
N TYR A 317 7.68 27.93 -1.82
CA TYR A 317 6.99 27.40 -3.00
C TYR A 317 5.91 26.37 -2.62
N ASP A 318 6.17 25.47 -1.68
CA ASP A 318 5.19 24.48 -1.21
C ASP A 318 3.99 25.16 -0.54
N THR A 319 4.25 26.18 0.28
CA THR A 319 3.18 26.98 0.90
C THR A 319 2.39 27.78 -0.16
N SER A 320 3.03 28.30 -1.21
CA SER A 320 2.31 28.96 -2.31
C SER A 320 1.44 27.99 -3.11
N LEU A 321 1.91 26.76 -3.37
CA LEU A 321 1.09 25.69 -3.99
C LEU A 321 -0.11 25.29 -3.13
N LEU A 322 0.05 25.20 -1.80
CA LEU A 322 -1.06 24.94 -0.87
C LEU A 322 -2.09 26.08 -0.86
N LEU A 323 -1.63 27.33 -0.90
CA LEU A 323 -2.51 28.51 -0.98
C LEU A 323 -3.24 28.58 -2.34
N LEU A 324 -2.55 28.33 -3.44
CA LEU A 324 -3.13 28.31 -4.79
C LEU A 324 -4.16 27.18 -4.94
N ARG A 325 -3.87 25.99 -4.40
CA ARG A 325 -4.84 24.88 -4.31
C ARG A 325 -6.08 25.27 -3.50
N ARG A 326 -5.91 25.92 -2.33
CA ARG A 326 -7.01 26.46 -1.52
C ARG A 326 -7.82 27.54 -2.27
N GLN A 327 -7.16 28.40 -3.04
CA GLN A 327 -7.81 29.45 -3.83
C GLN A 327 -8.64 28.87 -4.99
N HIS A 328 -8.10 27.92 -5.76
CA HIS A 328 -8.88 27.16 -6.75
C HIS A 328 -10.09 26.44 -6.13
N GLN A 329 -9.92 25.91 -4.91
CA GLN A 329 -10.99 25.24 -4.17
C GLN A 329 -12.09 26.22 -3.69
N SER A 330 -11.77 27.50 -3.47
CA SER A 330 -12.77 28.55 -3.21
C SER A 330 -13.51 29.03 -4.46
N GLN A 331 -12.86 29.08 -5.63
CA GLN A 331 -13.50 29.50 -6.88
C GLN A 331 -14.45 28.41 -7.42
N SER A 332 -14.07 27.13 -7.28
CA SER A 332 -14.93 25.99 -7.62
C SER A 332 -16.09 25.76 -6.63
N ALA A 333 -16.15 26.48 -5.51
CA ALA A 333 -17.32 26.48 -4.62
C ALA A 333 -18.42 27.46 -5.07
N ALA A 334 -18.11 28.44 -5.93
CA ALA A 334 -19.08 29.41 -6.46
C ALA A 334 -19.84 28.88 -7.69
N ALA A 335 -19.26 27.95 -8.44
CA ALA A 335 -19.93 27.20 -9.50
C ALA A 335 -20.42 25.85 -8.94
N GLY A 336 -21.68 25.82 -8.50
CA GLY A 336 -22.20 24.82 -7.55
C GLY A 336 -22.00 23.33 -7.90
N GLY A 337 -21.69 22.53 -6.87
CA GLY A 337 -21.64 21.07 -6.99
C GLY A 337 -20.78 20.37 -5.94
N GLY A 338 -21.27 20.29 -4.69
CA GLY A 338 -20.54 19.79 -3.51
C GLY A 338 -19.59 18.59 -3.69
N GLY A 339 -18.33 18.79 -3.27
CA GLY A 339 -17.26 17.79 -3.26
C GLY A 339 -16.20 18.08 -2.20
N GLY A 340 -16.55 17.91 -0.92
CA GLY A 340 -15.66 18.23 0.20
C GLY A 340 -14.46 17.30 0.33
N GLY A 341 -13.28 17.80 -0.04
CA GLY A 341 -12.22 17.94 0.98
C GLY A 341 -11.42 16.71 1.39
N VAL A 342 -11.32 15.67 0.57
CA VAL A 342 -10.10 14.84 0.52
C VAL A 342 -9.71 14.74 -0.94
N ALA A 343 -8.42 14.88 -1.27
CA ALA A 343 -7.96 14.71 -2.64
C ALA A 343 -8.15 13.24 -3.05
N PHE A 344 -9.29 12.93 -3.67
CA PHE A 344 -9.64 11.59 -4.08
C PHE A 344 -8.73 11.21 -5.24
N GLN A 345 -7.75 10.36 -4.95
CA GLN A 345 -6.85 9.76 -5.93
C GLN A 345 -7.64 8.69 -6.69
N THR A 346 -8.48 9.16 -7.62
CA THR A 346 -9.38 8.34 -8.44
C THR A 346 -8.57 7.33 -9.24
N GLY A 347 -8.72 6.04 -8.94
CA GLY A 347 -8.24 4.96 -9.79
C GLY A 347 -6.75 4.64 -9.68
N ILE A 348 -6.32 4.22 -8.47
CA ILE A 348 -5.26 3.21 -8.36
C ILE A 348 -5.95 1.85 -8.39
N GLU A 349 -5.75 1.11 -9.47
CA GLU A 349 -6.15 -0.31 -9.58
C GLU A 349 -5.02 -1.18 -9.02
N THR A 350 -5.31 -2.36 -8.47
CA THR A 350 -4.29 -3.30 -7.98
C THR A 350 -4.54 -4.66 -8.61
N ILE A 351 -3.52 -5.23 -9.23
CA ILE A 351 -3.53 -6.49 -9.97
C ILE A 351 -2.26 -7.26 -9.60
N ASP A 352 -2.34 -8.58 -9.48
CA ASP A 352 -1.17 -9.44 -9.24
C ASP A 352 -0.50 -9.77 -10.59
N LEU A 353 0.83 -9.92 -10.65
CA LEU A 353 1.57 -10.04 -11.93
C LEU A 353 1.08 -11.19 -12.83
N ASP A 354 0.63 -12.30 -12.22
CA ASP A 354 0.07 -13.48 -12.89
C ASP A 354 -1.25 -13.20 -13.65
N ASP A 355 -1.95 -12.10 -13.35
CA ASP A 355 -3.20 -11.68 -13.99
C ASP A 355 -2.98 -10.72 -15.18
N LEU A 356 -1.73 -10.36 -15.54
CA LEU A 356 -1.44 -9.49 -16.68
C LEU A 356 -1.17 -10.24 -17.98
N GLU A 357 -1.48 -9.59 -19.11
CA GLU A 357 -1.09 -10.06 -20.43
C GLU A 357 0.42 -9.82 -20.60
N CYS A 358 1.17 -10.89 -20.85
CA CYS A 358 2.59 -10.83 -21.20
C CYS A 358 2.80 -11.26 -22.65
N ASP A 359 3.65 -10.53 -23.36
CA ASP A 359 4.24 -10.99 -24.62
C ASP A 359 5.66 -11.51 -24.29
N GLU A 360 5.86 -12.83 -24.34
CA GLU A 360 7.21 -13.39 -24.35
C GLU A 360 7.86 -13.06 -25.70
N GLY A 361 8.88 -12.20 -25.68
CA GLY A 361 9.73 -11.95 -26.83
C GLY A 361 10.49 -13.23 -27.22
N GLY A 362 10.10 -13.85 -28.34
CA GLY A 362 10.63 -15.15 -28.74
C GLY A 362 12.16 -15.21 -28.86
N ASP A 363 12.72 -16.38 -28.53
CA ASP A 363 14.14 -16.78 -28.59
C ASP A 363 15.15 -15.65 -28.33
N GLY A 364 15.07 -15.07 -27.12
CA GLY A 364 16.02 -14.08 -26.59
C GLY A 364 15.50 -12.65 -26.43
N GLY A 365 14.19 -12.42 -26.49
CA GLY A 365 13.58 -11.12 -26.14
C GLY A 365 13.38 -10.94 -24.62
N GLU A 366 13.29 -9.68 -24.17
CA GLU A 366 12.89 -9.33 -22.80
C GLU A 366 11.37 -9.55 -22.64
N THR A 367 10.93 -9.98 -21.46
CA THR A 367 9.50 -10.19 -21.18
C THR A 367 8.80 -8.84 -20.99
N GLU A 368 7.73 -8.59 -21.75
CA GLU A 368 6.94 -7.35 -21.67
C GLU A 368 5.54 -7.63 -21.10
N TRP A 369 5.11 -6.87 -20.09
CA TRP A 369 3.76 -6.94 -19.55
C TRP A 369 2.95 -5.71 -19.96
N TYR A 370 1.68 -5.91 -20.30
CA TYR A 370 0.75 -4.82 -20.58
C TYR A 370 -0.66 -5.10 -20.07
N GLN A 371 -1.44 -4.03 -19.90
CA GLN A 371 -2.85 -4.11 -19.58
C GLN A 371 -3.64 -2.93 -20.16
N SER A 372 -4.86 -3.21 -20.57
CA SER A 372 -5.80 -2.21 -21.07
C SER A 372 -6.21 -1.22 -19.96
N CYS A 373 -6.31 0.06 -20.31
CA CYS A 373 -6.78 1.08 -19.38
C CYS A 373 -8.23 1.46 -19.65
N ARG A 374 -8.95 1.81 -18.57
CA ARG A 374 -10.33 2.30 -18.55
C ARG A 374 -10.57 3.57 -19.39
N CYS A 375 -9.51 4.25 -19.86
CA CYS A 375 -9.60 5.34 -20.82
C CYS A 375 -9.82 4.88 -22.28
N GLY A 376 -9.60 3.60 -22.58
CA GLY A 376 -9.74 3.01 -23.92
C GLY A 376 -8.42 2.64 -24.61
N ASN A 377 -7.25 2.93 -24.01
CA ASN A 377 -5.96 2.46 -24.54
C ASN A 377 -5.77 0.95 -24.22
N PRO A 378 -5.58 0.07 -25.24
CA PRO A 378 -5.40 -1.37 -25.04
C PRO A 378 -4.05 -1.75 -24.40
N ARG A 379 -2.99 -0.94 -24.56
CA ARG A 379 -1.71 -1.05 -23.84
C ARG A 379 -1.52 0.18 -22.94
N GLY A 380 -2.56 0.47 -22.16
CA GLY A 380 -2.62 1.66 -21.33
C GLY A 380 -1.62 1.65 -20.19
N TYR A 381 -1.31 0.48 -19.64
CA TYR A 381 -0.22 0.22 -18.72
C TYR A 381 0.77 -0.73 -19.40
N TYR A 382 2.06 -0.47 -19.26
CA TYR A 382 3.15 -1.24 -19.86
C TYR A 382 4.42 -1.09 -19.01
N PHE A 383 5.18 -2.17 -18.85
CA PHE A 383 6.46 -2.23 -18.13
C PHE A 383 7.23 -3.50 -18.52
N THR A 384 8.54 -3.52 -18.30
CA THR A 384 9.41 -4.67 -18.63
C THR A 384 9.99 -5.34 -17.38
N GLU A 385 10.77 -6.40 -17.58
CA GLU A 385 11.40 -7.15 -16.49
C GLU A 385 12.41 -6.28 -15.72
N ALA A 386 13.10 -5.38 -16.41
CA ALA A 386 13.95 -4.38 -15.77
C ALA A 386 13.19 -3.47 -14.79
N ASP A 387 11.95 -3.05 -15.11
CA ASP A 387 11.13 -2.22 -14.22
C ASP A 387 10.70 -2.99 -12.95
N LEU A 388 10.44 -4.31 -13.07
CA LEU A 388 10.18 -5.19 -11.93
C LEU A 388 11.44 -5.39 -11.08
N GLY A 389 12.60 -5.57 -11.72
CA GLY A 389 13.90 -5.68 -11.04
C GLY A 389 14.23 -4.44 -10.19
N ASP A 390 14.02 -3.24 -10.74
CA ASP A 390 14.18 -1.97 -10.01
C ASP A 390 13.19 -1.81 -8.83
N ALA A 391 12.07 -2.55 -8.84
CA ALA A 391 11.06 -2.56 -7.78
C ALA A 391 11.11 -3.82 -6.87
N ALA A 392 12.08 -4.72 -7.07
CA ALA A 392 12.16 -6.03 -6.41
C ALA A 392 12.08 -5.96 -4.88
N ASP A 393 12.82 -5.02 -4.27
CA ASP A 393 12.84 -4.77 -2.81
C ASP A 393 11.47 -4.38 -2.23
N LEU A 394 10.54 -3.89 -3.06
CA LEU A 394 9.21 -3.43 -2.65
C LEU A 394 8.12 -4.48 -2.84
N GLY A 395 8.28 -5.39 -3.83
CA GLY A 395 7.23 -6.34 -4.24
C GLY A 395 5.97 -5.69 -4.83
N GLU A 396 6.01 -4.38 -5.11
CA GLU A 396 4.95 -3.66 -5.83
C GLU A 396 5.53 -2.60 -6.79
N LEU A 397 5.09 -2.63 -8.04
CA LEU A 397 5.44 -1.66 -9.10
C LEU A 397 4.25 -0.71 -9.35
N MET A 398 4.53 0.58 -9.47
CA MET A 398 3.52 1.63 -9.72
C MET A 398 3.61 2.15 -11.16
N VAL A 399 2.71 1.69 -12.02
CA VAL A 399 2.68 1.99 -13.46
C VAL A 399 1.63 3.06 -13.73
N GLY A 400 2.05 4.21 -14.27
CA GLY A 400 1.13 5.25 -14.73
C GLY A 400 0.53 4.89 -16.09
N CYS A 401 -0.73 5.26 -16.36
CA CYS A 401 -1.27 5.08 -17.70
C CYS A 401 -0.59 6.02 -18.71
N ALA A 402 -0.25 5.52 -19.89
CA ALA A 402 0.35 6.31 -20.97
C ALA A 402 -0.54 7.49 -21.43
N ASP A 403 -1.86 7.30 -21.48
CA ASP A 403 -2.81 8.28 -22.07
C ASP A 403 -3.70 9.02 -21.05
N CYS A 404 -3.58 8.74 -19.75
CA CYS A 404 -4.42 9.40 -18.74
C CYS A 404 -3.79 9.40 -17.34
N SER A 405 -4.43 10.05 -16.37
CA SER A 405 -3.93 10.17 -14.99
C SER A 405 -4.23 8.98 -14.07
N LEU A 406 -4.65 7.83 -14.63
CA LEU A 406 -4.88 6.60 -13.87
C LEU A 406 -3.57 5.86 -13.58
N TRP A 407 -3.58 5.06 -12.52
CA TRP A 407 -2.42 4.30 -12.06
C TRP A 407 -2.79 2.84 -11.82
N LEU A 408 -1.89 1.94 -12.19
CA LEU A 408 -1.95 0.52 -11.87
C LEU A 408 -0.84 0.21 -10.86
N ARG A 409 -1.19 -0.55 -9.83
CA ARG A 409 -0.25 -1.13 -8.89
C ARG A 409 -0.16 -2.62 -9.15
N VAL A 410 1.01 -3.07 -9.58
CA VAL A 410 1.28 -4.48 -9.88
C VAL A 410 1.99 -5.09 -8.68
N CYS A 411 1.37 -6.08 -8.05
CA CYS A 411 1.97 -6.84 -6.95
C CYS A 411 2.73 -8.04 -7.53
N PHE A 412 3.95 -8.29 -7.05
CA PHE A 412 4.75 -9.45 -7.47
C PHE A 412 5.65 -9.95 -6.34
N ALA A 413 6.07 -11.21 -6.43
CA ALA A 413 6.98 -11.82 -5.48
C ALA A 413 8.22 -12.32 -6.22
N VAL A 414 9.39 -11.79 -5.85
CA VAL A 414 10.67 -12.30 -6.37
C VAL A 414 10.96 -13.63 -5.69
N VAL A 415 10.99 -14.70 -6.47
CA VAL A 415 11.46 -16.02 -6.02
C VAL A 415 12.96 -16.07 -6.30
N GLU A 416 13.78 -16.04 -5.25
CA GLU A 416 15.20 -16.36 -5.39
C GLU A 416 15.33 -17.84 -5.79
N GLU A 417 15.69 -18.08 -7.05
CA GLU A 417 16.05 -19.40 -7.56
C GLU A 417 17.35 -19.85 -6.90
N ASN A 418 17.21 -20.48 -5.72
CA ASN A 418 18.28 -21.24 -5.11
C ASN A 418 18.50 -22.47 -5.98
N GLY A 419 19.55 -22.44 -6.79
CA GLY A 419 19.96 -23.54 -7.65
C GLY A 419 20.44 -24.76 -6.85
N ASP A 420 19.47 -25.56 -6.39
CA ASP A 420 19.65 -26.93 -5.90
C ASP A 420 19.13 -27.91 -6.98
N ASP A 421 19.80 -27.92 -8.15
CA ASP A 421 19.69 -29.01 -9.13
C ASP A 421 20.28 -30.29 -8.52
N ALA A 422 19.42 -31.06 -7.84
CA ALA A 422 19.73 -32.39 -7.32
C ALA A 422 18.82 -33.44 -7.97
N ASP A 423 19.28 -33.94 -9.11
CA ASP A 423 18.87 -35.23 -9.68
C ASP A 423 19.05 -36.36 -8.65
N ASP A 424 17.97 -37.08 -8.34
CA ASP A 424 18.04 -38.48 -7.94
C ASP A 424 16.73 -39.18 -8.35
N GLY A 425 16.81 -40.02 -9.37
CA GLY A 425 15.67 -40.74 -9.92
C GLY A 425 15.45 -42.12 -9.30
N ASP A 426 14.18 -42.50 -9.20
CA ASP A 426 13.65 -43.88 -9.13
C ASP A 426 14.14 -44.82 -7.98
N VAL A 427 13.19 -45.40 -7.24
CA VAL A 427 12.93 -46.86 -7.26
C VAL A 427 11.85 -47.28 -6.24
N ARG A 428 10.95 -48.15 -6.73
CA ARG A 428 10.04 -49.09 -6.01
C ARG A 428 8.76 -48.59 -5.32
N ARG A 429 7.68 -48.70 -6.10
CA ARG A 429 6.62 -49.74 -5.94
C ARG A 429 6.47 -50.39 -4.56
N GLN A 430 5.26 -50.32 -4.01
CA GLN A 430 4.63 -51.51 -3.43
C GLN A 430 3.13 -51.56 -3.73
N ASP A 431 2.76 -52.72 -4.27
CA ASP A 431 1.50 -53.08 -4.90
C ASP A 431 0.27 -53.07 -3.96
N GLY A 432 -0.92 -52.82 -4.53
CA GLY A 432 -2.20 -52.82 -3.81
C GLY A 432 -3.38 -53.15 -4.73
N SER A 433 -3.35 -54.35 -5.31
CA SER A 433 -4.25 -54.76 -6.40
C SER A 433 -5.62 -55.27 -5.92
N SER A 434 -6.71 -54.80 -6.56
CA SER A 434 -7.95 -55.56 -6.78
C SER A 434 -8.80 -54.78 -7.81
N SER A 435 -8.81 -55.14 -9.10
CA SER A 435 -9.55 -56.24 -9.72
C SER A 435 -11.09 -56.05 -9.69
N GLY A 436 -11.80 -56.01 -10.82
CA GLY A 436 -11.30 -56.18 -12.19
C GLY A 436 -12.30 -55.88 -13.33
N SER A 437 -11.94 -56.39 -14.51
CA SER A 437 -12.62 -56.51 -15.83
C SER A 437 -14.11 -56.14 -15.90
N GLY A 438 -14.61 -55.45 -16.94
CA GLY A 438 -14.28 -55.63 -18.36
C GLY A 438 -15.09 -56.81 -18.95
N VAL A 439 -15.64 -56.78 -20.17
CA VAL A 439 -14.90 -56.78 -21.44
C VAL A 439 -15.89 -56.83 -22.65
N LYS A 440 -15.62 -56.04 -23.72
CA LYS A 440 -16.09 -56.16 -25.14
C LYS A 440 -17.61 -56.09 -25.46
N GLY A 441 -18.03 -55.64 -26.65
CA GLY A 441 -17.32 -55.03 -27.79
C GLY A 441 -18.11 -55.11 -29.11
N GLY A 442 -17.73 -54.31 -30.12
CA GLY A 442 -18.36 -54.28 -31.47
C GLY A 442 -19.72 -53.54 -31.54
N THR A 443 -20.23 -53.09 -32.69
CA THR A 443 -19.74 -53.19 -34.09
C THR A 443 -20.41 -52.15 -35.00
N SER A 444 -19.80 -51.86 -36.16
CA SER A 444 -20.41 -51.48 -37.46
C SER A 444 -21.32 -50.24 -37.63
N VAL A 445 -20.81 -49.34 -38.49
CA VAL A 445 -21.45 -48.51 -39.54
C VAL A 445 -22.79 -48.94 -40.19
N GLY A 446 -23.55 -47.94 -40.69
CA GLY A 446 -24.67 -48.02 -41.66
C GLY A 446 -25.55 -46.74 -41.59
N ALA A 447 -25.51 -45.85 -42.59
CA ALA A 447 -26.48 -45.69 -43.70
C ALA A 447 -27.88 -45.22 -43.24
N GLU A 448 -28.29 -43.96 -43.41
CA GLU A 448 -28.81 -43.28 -44.64
C GLU A 448 -30.36 -43.25 -44.72
N ASP A 449 -30.88 -42.21 -45.40
CA ASP A 449 -32.27 -41.96 -45.85
C ASP A 449 -33.42 -41.68 -44.85
N GLY A 450 -34.41 -40.88 -45.32
CA GLY A 450 -35.82 -41.16 -44.97
C GLY A 450 -36.73 -40.04 -44.46
N GLU A 451 -36.85 -38.95 -45.21
CA GLU A 451 -38.05 -38.08 -45.35
C GLU A 451 -39.40 -38.55 -44.72
N ARG A 452 -39.98 -37.73 -43.82
CA ARG A 452 -41.41 -37.30 -43.89
C ARG A 452 -41.74 -36.11 -42.97
#